data_AF-A0A0S7ZB91-F1
#
_entry.id   AF-A0A0S7ZB91-F1
#
_cell.length_a   1.000
_cell.length_b   1.000
_cell.length_c   1.000
_cell.angle_alpha   90.00
_cell.angle_beta   90.00
_cell.angle_gamma   90.00
#
_symmetry.space_group_name_H-M   'P 1'
#
loop_
_entity.id
_entity.type
_entity.pdbx_description
1 polymer ?
#
loop_
_entity_poly.entity_id
_entity_poly.type
_entity_poly.pdbx_seq_one_letter_code
_entity_poly.pdbx_strand_id
1 'polypeptide(L)'
;MMSFLFPALAVLVTGGIAARVWYRRWRARKIAENRRVEAPNSHYSSAGVQSQVDRERWGGINLRTLHPLNREEVLRLLSMVDEDGVKALSARDRLFLDNMTLPRMGV
;
A
#
# COMPACT_ATOMS: atom_id res chain seq x y z
N MET A 1 -53.27 16.27 41.73
CA MET A 1 -52.71 16.31 40.35
C MET A 1 -51.17 16.42 40.29
N MET A 2 -50.44 16.49 41.42
CA MET A 2 -48.96 16.62 41.44
C MET A 2 -48.17 15.31 41.64
N SER A 3 -48.83 14.17 41.85
CA SER A 3 -48.14 12.90 42.18
C SER A 3 -47.42 12.23 41.00
N PHE A 4 -47.75 12.61 39.76
CA PHE A 4 -47.15 12.04 38.55
C PHE A 4 -45.96 12.83 37.99
N LEU A 5 -45.68 14.02 38.54
CA LEU A 5 -44.59 14.88 38.06
C LEU A 5 -43.20 14.32 38.40
N PHE A 6 -43.03 13.77 39.61
CA PHE A 6 -41.77 13.17 40.05
C PHE A 6 -41.37 11.91 39.27
N PRO A 7 -42.27 10.91 39.05
CA PRO A 7 -41.90 9.75 38.23
C PRO A 7 -41.67 10.14 36.77
N ALA A 8 -42.43 11.10 36.22
CA ALA A 8 -42.21 11.60 34.87
C ALA A 8 -40.84 12.28 34.70
N LEU A 9 -40.43 13.09 35.67
CA LEU A 9 -39.10 13.71 35.68
C LEU A 9 -37.99 12.66 35.79
N ALA A 10 -38.17 11.64 36.63
CA ALA A 10 -37.20 10.56 36.80
C ALA A 10 -37.00 9.76 35.50
N VAL A 11 -38.08 9.47 34.76
CA VAL A 11 -38.03 8.80 33.45
C VAL A 11 -37.33 9.67 32.40
N LEU A 12 -37.59 10.97 32.37
CA LEU A 12 -36.91 11.88 31.45
C LEU A 12 -35.41 11.98 31.72
N VAL A 13 -35.01 12.06 33.00
CA VAL A 13 -33.60 12.14 33.39
C VAL A 13 -32.87 10.83 33.05
N THR A 14 -33.45 9.69 33.40
CA THR A 14 -32.84 8.38 33.10
C THR A 14 -32.79 8.10 31.60
N GLY A 15 -33.85 8.44 30.87
CA GLY A 15 -33.89 8.35 29.40
C GLY A 15 -32.83 9.23 28.74
N GLY A 16 -32.68 10.48 29.20
CA GLY A 16 -31.67 11.41 28.70
C GLY A 16 -30.23 10.94 28.94
N ILE A 17 -29.96 10.37 30.12
CA ILE A 17 -28.64 9.79 30.45
C ILE A 17 -28.36 8.57 29.58
N ALA A 18 -29.31 7.65 29.44
CA ALA A 18 -29.16 6.46 28.60
C ALA A 18 -28.91 6.82 27.13
N ALA A 19 -29.69 7.77 26.58
CA ALA A 19 -29.51 8.25 25.22
C ALA A 19 -28.13 8.89 25.01
N ARG A 20 -27.65 9.68 25.98
CA ARG A 20 -26.32 10.32 25.90
C ARG A 20 -25.19 9.29 25.93
N VAL A 21 -25.27 8.28 26.80
CA VAL A 21 -24.26 7.21 26.87
C VAL A 21 -24.24 6.40 25.57
N TRP A 22 -25.41 6.04 25.06
CA TRP A 22 -25.55 5.32 23.79
C TRP A 22 -24.96 6.13 22.63
N TYR A 23 -25.31 7.41 22.50
CA TYR A 23 -24.80 8.27 21.44
C TYR A 23 -23.27 8.42 21.48
N ARG A 24 -22.69 8.60 22.68
CA ARG A 24 -21.22 8.67 22.83
C ARG A 24 -20.54 7.37 22.40
N ARG A 25 -21.10 6.22 22.77
CA ARG A 25 -20.55 4.91 22.40
C ARG A 25 -20.69 4.63 20.90
N TRP A 26 -21.82 5.02 20.30
CA TRP A 26 -22.03 4.93 18.85
C TRP A 26 -21.06 5.81 18.07
N ARG A 27 -20.88 7.08 18.48
CA ARG A 27 -19.93 8.00 17.84
C ARG A 27 -18.48 7.50 17.98
N ALA A 28 -18.10 6.98 19.15
CA ALA A 28 -16.78 6.41 19.37
C ALA A 28 -16.51 5.19 18.47
N ARG A 29 -17.51 4.33 18.27
CA ARG A 29 -17.44 3.20 17.33
C ARG A 29 -17.25 3.68 15.89
N LYS A 30 -18.04 4.66 15.45
CA LYS A 30 -17.90 5.25 14.10
C LYS A 30 -16.53 5.87 13.85
N ILE A 31 -15.98 6.55 14.86
CA ILE A 31 -14.62 7.11 14.76
C ILE A 31 -13.57 6.00 14.73
N ALA A 32 -13.71 4.95 15.55
CA ALA A 32 -12.78 3.82 15.56
C ALA A 32 -12.83 3.00 14.26
N GLU A 33 -14.01 2.86 13.64
CA GLU A 33 -14.18 2.26 12.31
C GLU A 33 -13.46 3.10 11.24
N ASN A 34 -13.64 4.41 11.25
CA ASN A 34 -12.98 5.30 10.28
C ASN A 34 -11.45 5.42 10.49
N ARG A 35 -10.96 5.26 11.73
CA ARG A 35 -9.51 5.27 12.03
C ARG A 35 -8.77 3.99 11.60
N ARG A 36 -9.46 2.97 11.10
CA ARG A 36 -8.85 1.69 10.68
C ARG A 36 -8.30 1.68 9.25
N VAL A 37 -8.44 2.78 8.49
CA VAL A 37 -8.15 2.77 7.04
C VAL A 37 -7.12 3.83 6.63
N GLU A 38 -6.14 4.08 7.48
CA GLU A 38 -4.85 4.58 7.02
C GLU A 38 -3.81 3.54 7.42
N ALA A 39 -3.65 2.53 6.56
CA ALA A 39 -2.47 1.68 6.65
C ALA A 39 -1.24 2.60 6.60
N PRO A 40 -0.19 2.33 7.39
CA PRO A 40 1.02 3.14 7.35
C PRO A 40 1.48 3.26 5.89
N ASN A 41 1.87 4.48 5.49
CA ASN A 41 2.29 4.83 4.12
C ASN A 41 3.44 3.96 3.58
N SER A 42 4.01 3.08 4.41
CA SER A 42 4.92 2.00 4.06
C SER A 42 4.32 0.95 3.11
N HIS A 43 2.99 0.86 2.97
CA HIS A 43 2.38 -0.13 2.08
C HIS A 43 2.19 0.36 0.63
N TYR A 44 2.14 1.68 0.43
CA TYR A 44 1.98 2.29 -0.90
C TYR A 44 3.29 2.94 -1.33
N SER A 45 4.20 2.15 -1.90
CA SER A 45 5.31 2.73 -2.66
C SER A 45 4.74 3.41 -3.90
N SER A 46 5.05 4.69 -4.09
CA SER A 46 4.62 5.42 -5.29
C SER A 46 5.22 4.77 -6.55
N ALA A 47 4.55 4.91 -7.69
CA ALA A 47 5.04 4.36 -8.96
C ALA A 47 6.45 4.86 -9.32
N GLY A 48 6.79 6.09 -8.93
CA GLY A 48 8.13 6.66 -9.09
C GLY A 48 9.18 5.96 -8.21
N VAL A 49 8.86 5.69 -6.94
CA VAL A 49 9.74 4.95 -6.03
C VAL A 49 9.95 3.52 -6.53
N GLN A 50 8.89 2.84 -6.98
CA GLN A 50 9.02 1.51 -7.57
C GLN A 50 9.90 1.51 -8.82
N SER A 51 9.75 2.52 -9.69
CA SER A 51 10.60 2.65 -10.88
C SER A 51 12.08 2.85 -10.53
N GLN A 52 12.39 3.57 -9.43
CA GLN A 52 13.77 3.73 -8.96
C GLN A 52 14.32 2.41 -8.42
N VAL A 53 13.54 1.69 -7.61
CA VAL A 53 13.91 0.38 -7.07
C VAL A 53 14.13 -0.63 -8.20
N ASP A 54 13.25 -0.68 -9.19
CA ASP A 54 13.40 -1.57 -10.36
C ASP A 54 14.66 -1.23 -11.17
N ARG A 55 14.92 0.06 -11.42
CA ARG A 55 16.15 0.50 -12.12
C ARG A 55 17.41 0.10 -11.35
N GLU A 56 17.45 0.34 -10.04
CA GLU A 56 18.58 -0.02 -9.19
C GLU A 56 18.78 -1.55 -9.15
N ARG A 57 17.69 -2.31 -9.04
CA ARG A 57 17.71 -3.77 -9.06
C ARG A 57 18.29 -4.32 -10.36
N TRP A 58 17.83 -3.84 -11.52
CA TRP A 58 18.34 -4.29 -12.82
C TRP A 58 19.75 -3.80 -13.12
N GLY A 59 20.14 -2.62 -12.61
CA GLY A 59 21.51 -2.11 -12.71
C GLY A 59 22.55 -3.01 -12.02
N GLY A 60 22.13 -3.82 -11.05
CA GLY A 60 22.99 -4.79 -10.35
C GLY A 60 23.24 -6.10 -11.10
N ILE A 61 22.67 -6.32 -12.29
CA ILE A 61 22.84 -7.56 -13.06
C ILE A 61 24.33 -7.73 -13.45
N ASN A 62 24.92 -8.88 -13.08
CA ASN A 62 26.30 -9.19 -13.47
C ASN A 62 26.37 -9.61 -14.94
N LEU A 63 26.66 -8.65 -15.82
CA LEU A 63 26.76 -8.85 -17.26
C LEU A 63 27.85 -9.85 -17.68
N ARG A 64 28.88 -10.06 -16.85
CA ARG A 64 30.02 -10.93 -17.18
C ARG A 64 29.66 -12.41 -17.11
N THR A 65 28.66 -12.77 -16.30
CA THR A 65 28.20 -14.15 -16.12
C THR A 65 27.08 -14.53 -17.09
N LEU A 66 26.58 -13.57 -17.86
CA LEU A 66 25.52 -13.81 -18.83
C LEU A 66 26.07 -14.37 -20.14
N HIS A 67 25.28 -15.25 -20.78
CA HIS A 67 25.51 -15.66 -22.16
C HIS A 67 25.54 -14.41 -23.08
N PRO A 68 26.42 -14.34 -24.10
CA PRO A 68 26.59 -13.15 -24.95
C PRO A 68 25.27 -12.58 -25.50
N LEU A 69 24.38 -13.46 -25.99
CA LEU A 69 23.06 -13.07 -26.50
C LEU A 69 22.20 -12.36 -25.44
N ASN A 70 22.18 -12.88 -24.20
CA ASN A 70 21.40 -12.27 -23.13
C ASN A 70 22.05 -10.98 -22.65
N ARG A 71 23.38 -10.90 -22.66
CA ARG A 71 24.12 -9.70 -22.28
C ARG A 71 23.80 -8.53 -23.21
N GLU A 72 23.81 -8.76 -24.52
CA GLU A 72 23.47 -7.74 -25.51
C GLU A 72 22.04 -7.24 -25.32
N GLU A 73 21.09 -8.16 -25.08
CA GLU A 73 19.70 -7.79 -24.85
C GLU A 73 19.51 -7.03 -23.52
N VAL A 74 20.14 -7.47 -22.43
CA VAL A 74 20.11 -6.73 -21.15
C VAL A 74 20.67 -5.33 -21.32
N LEU A 75 21.80 -5.16 -22.03
CA LEU A 75 22.39 -3.85 -22.30
C LEU A 75 21.42 -2.95 -23.09
N ARG A 76 20.78 -3.49 -24.12
CA ARG A 76 19.79 -2.77 -24.93
C ARG A 76 18.61 -2.28 -24.07
N LEU A 77 18.09 -3.15 -23.21
CA LEU A 77 16.96 -2.82 -22.33
C LEU A 77 17.36 -1.83 -21.23
N LEU A 78 18.56 -1.93 -20.66
CA LEU A 78 19.06 -0.97 -19.68
C LEU A 78 19.26 0.42 -20.29
N SER A 79 19.79 0.52 -21.52
CA SER A 79 19.89 1.80 -22.24
C SER A 79 18.52 2.45 -22.40
N MET A 80 17.51 1.67 -22.77
CA MET A 80 16.13 2.16 -22.90
C MET A 80 15.55 2.66 -21.56
N VAL A 81 15.86 1.99 -20.45
CA VAL A 81 15.46 2.45 -19.11
C VAL A 81 16.18 3.74 -18.74
N ASP A 82 17.45 3.89 -19.11
CA ASP A 82 18.23 5.09 -18.82
C ASP A 82 17.74 6.31 -19.61
N GLU A 83 17.35 6.12 -20.88
CA GLU A 83 16.90 7.15 -21.80
C GLU A 83 15.41 7.51 -21.61
N ASP A 84 14.51 6.52 -21.61
CA ASP A 84 13.05 6.71 -21.65
C ASP A 84 12.34 6.38 -20.33
N GLY A 85 13.07 5.77 -19.39
CA GLY A 85 12.56 5.34 -18.09
C GLY A 85 11.91 3.95 -18.11
N VAL A 86 11.66 3.40 -16.91
CA VAL A 86 11.07 2.06 -16.71
C VAL A 86 9.73 1.86 -17.41
N LYS A 87 8.96 2.94 -17.61
CA LYS A 87 7.67 2.91 -18.32
C LYS A 87 7.77 2.53 -19.80
N ALA A 88 8.94 2.71 -20.42
CA ALA A 88 9.17 2.35 -21.82
C ALA A 88 9.27 0.84 -22.04
N LEU A 89 9.67 0.10 -21.00
CA LEU A 89 9.74 -1.36 -21.06
C LEU A 89 8.36 -1.99 -21.09
N SER A 90 8.18 -2.97 -21.98
CA SER A 90 7.00 -3.82 -21.97
C SER A 90 7.00 -4.74 -20.75
N ALA A 91 5.83 -5.29 -20.40
CA ALA A 91 5.73 -6.26 -19.31
C ALA A 91 6.64 -7.49 -19.51
N ARG A 92 6.86 -7.88 -20.78
CA ARG A 92 7.75 -9.00 -21.13
C ARG A 92 9.22 -8.66 -20.88
N ASP A 93 9.65 -7.45 -21.24
CA ASP A 93 11.04 -7.02 -21.05
C ASP A 93 11.39 -6.88 -19.57
N ARG A 94 10.45 -6.37 -18.77
CA ARG A 94 10.60 -6.33 -17.30
C ARG A 94 10.77 -7.73 -16.73
N LEU A 95 9.91 -8.67 -17.13
CA LEU A 95 10.01 -10.07 -16.70
C LEU A 95 11.35 -10.69 -17.11
N PHE A 96 11.85 -10.37 -18.31
CA PHE A 96 13.16 -10.83 -18.76
C PHE A 96 14.29 -10.30 -17.85
N LEU A 97 14.30 -9.00 -17.54
CA LEU A 97 15.29 -8.41 -16.63
C LEU A 97 15.16 -8.97 -15.21
N ASP A 98 13.93 -9.17 -14.71
CA ASP A 98 13.69 -9.79 -13.41
C ASP A 98 14.29 -11.19 -13.35
N ASN A 99 14.11 -12.01 -14.39
CA ASN A 99 14.73 -13.33 -14.48
C ASN A 99 16.27 -13.31 -14.49
N MET A 100 16.89 -12.20 -14.91
CA MET A 100 18.36 -12.03 -14.89
C MET A 100 18.88 -11.53 -13.53
N THR A 101 18.01 -10.97 -12.68
CA THR A 101 18.35 -10.54 -11.32
C THR A 101 18.27 -11.67 -10.30
N LEU A 102 17.46 -12.69 -10.58
CA LEU A 102 17.41 -13.88 -9.74
C LEU A 102 18.75 -14.61 -9.82
N PRO A 103 19.40 -14.91 -8.67
CA PRO A 103 20.51 -15.83 -8.68
C PRO A 103 19.97 -17.15 -9.22
N ARG A 104 20.43 -17.57 -10.39
CA ARG A 104 20.21 -18.95 -10.84
C ARG A 104 20.92 -19.82 -9.82
N MET A 105 20.13 -20.35 -8.87
CA MET A 105 20.53 -21.42 -7.97
C MET A 105 20.73 -22.67 -8.83
N GLY A 106 21.82 -22.66 -9.60
CA GLY A 106 22.38 -23.83 -10.23
C GLY A 106 23.19 -24.54 -9.17
N VAL A 107 22.63 -25.63 -8.67
CA VAL A 107 23.36 -26.73 -8.03
C VAL A 107 24.23 -27.40 -9.10
#